data_AF-A0A9X3WEH8-F1
#
_entry.id   AF-A0A9X3WEH8-F1
#
_cell.length_a   1.000
_cell.length_b   1.000
_cell.length_c   1.000
_cell.angle_alpha   90.00
_cell.angle_beta   90.00
_cell.angle_gamma   90.00
#
_symmetry.space_group_name_H-M   'P 1'
#
loop_
_entity.id
_entity.type
_entity.pdbx_description
1 polymer ?
#
loop_
_entity_poly.entity_id
_entity_poly.type
_entity_poly.pdbx_seq_one_letter_code
_entity_poly.pdbx_strand_id
1 'polypeptide(L)'
;MIELLVVIVIMVVISTVVFRISSYSMKMERAVAVENELQREARFIMEQISNIVRDGGTLEIVSLDESDITDDKIIVRDKNGVEKLSYQYKQLKLEPGGNILSDNIDQFDVTTGSEVKIKLVLKDKNNQYEVSTNVTNDFNNRVRTYDDFY
;
A
#
# COMPACT_ATOMS: atom_id res chain seq x y z
N MET A 1 21.23 -28.33 -50.19
CA MET A 1 21.51 -26.88 -50.01
C MET A 1 20.23 -26.09 -49.79
N ILE A 2 19.31 -26.03 -50.76
CA ILE A 2 18.05 -25.27 -50.65
C ILE A 2 17.14 -25.77 -49.52
N GLU A 3 17.00 -27.09 -49.38
CA GLU A 3 16.17 -27.71 -48.34
C GLU A 3 16.62 -27.32 -46.92
N LEU A 4 17.94 -27.30 -46.67
CA LEU A 4 18.51 -26.91 -45.38
C LEU A 4 18.25 -25.43 -45.06
N LEU A 5 18.25 -24.57 -46.08
CA LEU A 5 17.94 -23.15 -45.94
C LEU A 5 16.48 -22.92 -45.58
N VAL A 6 15.56 -23.67 -46.20
CA VAL A 6 14.12 -23.59 -45.89
C VAL A 6 13.85 -23.99 -44.43
N VAL A 7 14.49 -25.06 -43.94
CA VAL A 7 14.34 -25.50 -42.55
C VAL A 7 14.82 -24.43 -41.57
N ILE A 8 15.96 -23.78 -41.84
CA ILE A 8 16.50 -22.71 -40.99
C ILE A 8 15.54 -21.52 -40.93
N VAL A 9 14.99 -21.09 -42.08
CA VAL A 9 14.03 -19.96 -42.10
C VAL A 9 12.77 -20.29 -41.30
N ILE A 10 12.23 -21.50 -41.45
CA ILE A 10 11.06 -21.95 -40.68
C ILE A 10 11.37 -21.96 -39.17
N MET A 11 12.53 -22.48 -38.77
CA MET A 11 12.93 -22.50 -37.36
C MET A 11 13.06 -21.10 -36.76
N VAL A 12 13.61 -20.14 -37.51
CA VAL A 12 13.76 -18.74 -37.04
C VAL A 12 12.40 -18.08 -36.84
N VAL A 13 11.46 -18.28 -37.78
CA VAL A 13 10.10 -17.73 -37.68
C VAL A 13 9.37 -18.31 -36.47
N ILE A 14 9.40 -19.63 -36.28
CA ILE A 14 8.76 -20.29 -35.13
C ILE A 14 9.39 -19.82 -33.82
N SER A 15 10.72 -19.78 -33.74
CA SER A 15 11.43 -19.34 -32.54
C SER A 15 11.04 -17.92 -32.14
N THR A 16 10.94 -17.00 -33.12
CA THR A 16 10.55 -15.61 -32.87
C THR A 16 9.16 -15.50 -32.25
N VAL A 17 8.20 -16.29 -32.71
CA VAL A 17 6.84 -16.32 -32.15
C VAL A 17 6.85 -16.85 -30.71
N VAL A 18 7.57 -17.95 -30.45
CA VAL A 18 7.70 -18.53 -29.11
C VAL A 18 8.35 -17.57 -28.12
N PHE A 19 9.43 -16.90 -28.53
CA PHE A 19 10.10 -15.89 -27.70
C PHE A 19 9.18 -14.72 -27.35
N ARG A 20 8.36 -14.25 -28.30
CA ARG A 20 7.39 -13.18 -28.04
C ARG A 20 6.36 -13.62 -26.99
N ILE A 21 5.76 -14.79 -27.15
CA ILE A 21 4.74 -15.30 -26.22
C ILE A 21 5.32 -15.45 -24.80
N SER A 22 6.50 -16.06 -24.69
CA SER A 22 7.19 -16.21 -23.40
C SER A 22 7.50 -14.86 -22.74
N SER A 23 7.99 -13.89 -23.51
CA SER A 23 8.27 -12.54 -23.00
C SER A 23 7.02 -11.83 -22.51
N TYR A 24 5.88 -11.96 -23.21
CA TYR A 24 4.61 -11.42 -22.75
C TYR A 24 4.12 -12.08 -21.46
N SER A 25 4.20 -13.41 -21.36
CA SER A 25 3.81 -14.15 -20.14
C SER A 25 4.62 -13.69 -18.93
N MET A 26 5.95 -13.60 -19.07
CA MET A 26 6.82 -13.14 -17.97
C MET A 26 6.54 -11.70 -17.55
N LYS A 27 6.23 -10.81 -18.50
CA LYS A 27 5.84 -9.42 -18.17
C LYS A 27 4.51 -9.37 -17.44
N MET A 28 3.54 -10.18 -17.86
CA MET A 28 2.23 -10.28 -17.23
C MET A 28 2.34 -10.82 -15.79
N GLU A 29 3.10 -11.90 -15.59
CA GLU A 29 3.35 -12.47 -14.26
C GLU A 29 3.97 -11.46 -13.30
N ARG A 30 4.97 -10.70 -13.77
CA ARG A 30 5.58 -9.63 -12.97
C ARG A 30 4.61 -8.50 -12.67
N ALA A 31 3.79 -8.09 -13.63
CA ALA A 31 2.80 -7.05 -13.41
C ALA A 31 1.78 -7.45 -12.34
N VAL A 32 1.26 -8.68 -12.41
CA VAL A 32 0.32 -9.24 -11.43
C VAL A 32 0.98 -9.41 -10.06
N ALA A 33 2.26 -9.83 -10.01
CA ALA A 33 2.99 -9.95 -8.75
C ALA A 33 3.14 -8.59 -8.04
N VAL A 34 3.51 -7.54 -8.77
CA VAL A 34 3.63 -6.17 -8.24
C VAL A 34 2.26 -5.64 -7.80
N GLU A 35 1.21 -5.88 -8.59
CA GLU A 35 -0.14 -5.47 -8.22
C GLU A 35 -0.59 -6.14 -6.91
N ASN A 36 -0.37 -7.45 -6.76
CA ASN A 36 -0.70 -8.17 -5.54
C ASN A 36 0.10 -7.70 -4.33
N GLU A 37 1.37 -7.33 -4.52
CA GLU A 37 2.22 -6.76 -3.47
C GLU A 37 1.66 -5.42 -2.98
N LEU A 38 1.36 -4.49 -3.89
CA LEU A 38 0.74 -3.20 -3.56
C LEU A 38 -0.62 -3.38 -2.86
N GLN A 39 -1.44 -4.33 -3.31
CA GLN A 39 -2.71 -4.63 -2.65
C GLN A 39 -2.52 -5.14 -1.22
N ARG A 40 -1.56 -6.04 -1.00
CA ARG A 40 -1.24 -6.60 0.32
C ARG A 40 -0.70 -5.52 1.25
N GLU A 41 0.19 -4.68 0.75
CA GLU A 41 0.78 -3.55 1.47
C GLU A 41 -0.30 -2.54 1.88
N ALA A 42 -1.14 -2.11 0.94
CA ALA A 42 -2.24 -1.20 1.21
C ALA A 42 -3.22 -1.77 2.25
N ARG A 43 -3.55 -3.06 2.16
CA ARG A 43 -4.41 -3.73 3.14
C ARG A 43 -3.75 -3.77 4.51
N PHE A 44 -2.46 -4.09 4.59
CA PHE A 44 -1.73 -4.12 5.85
C PHE A 44 -1.69 -2.75 6.53
N ILE A 45 -1.33 -1.70 5.78
CA ILE A 45 -1.30 -0.31 6.28
C ILE A 45 -2.68 0.10 6.78
N MET A 46 -3.72 -0.15 5.98
CA MET A 46 -5.08 0.24 6.33
C MET A 46 -5.59 -0.49 7.56
N GLU A 47 -5.26 -1.78 7.72
CA GLU A 47 -5.60 -2.54 8.91
C GLU A 47 -4.90 -2.01 10.17
N GLN A 48 -3.61 -1.65 10.09
CA GLN A 48 -2.89 -1.06 11.21
C GLN A 48 -3.52 0.28 11.64
N ILE A 49 -3.76 1.19 10.70
CA ILE A 49 -4.36 2.49 11.01
C ILE A 49 -5.79 2.31 11.54
N SER A 50 -6.59 1.47 10.90
CA SER A 50 -7.97 1.19 11.32
C SER A 50 -8.03 0.61 12.73
N ASN A 51 -7.13 -0.33 13.06
CA ASN A 51 -7.04 -0.88 14.42
C ASN A 51 -6.68 0.22 15.44
N ILE A 52 -5.70 1.08 15.14
CA ILE A 52 -5.32 2.17 16.04
C ILE A 52 -6.49 3.14 16.26
N VAL A 53 -7.17 3.56 15.19
CA VAL A 53 -8.31 4.49 15.26
C VAL A 53 -9.50 3.84 16.00
N ARG A 54 -9.80 2.57 15.71
CA ARG A 54 -10.87 1.81 16.39
C ARG A 54 -10.58 1.65 17.87
N ASP A 55 -9.32 1.48 18.25
CA ASP A 55 -8.90 1.33 19.65
C ASP A 55 -8.89 2.68 20.41
N GLY A 56 -9.36 3.75 19.78
CA GLY A 56 -9.46 5.10 20.36
C GLY A 56 -8.24 5.98 20.10
N GLY A 57 -7.37 5.59 19.17
CA GLY A 57 -6.28 6.41 18.68
C GLY A 57 -6.77 7.59 17.84
N THR A 58 -5.88 8.56 17.66
CA THR A 58 -6.15 9.81 16.97
C THR A 58 -5.25 9.97 15.75
N LEU A 59 -5.81 10.54 14.69
CA LEU A 59 -5.07 10.99 13.52
C LEU A 59 -4.94 12.51 13.57
N GLU A 60 -3.72 13.01 13.50
CA GLU A 60 -3.42 14.43 13.43
C GLU A 60 -2.72 14.75 12.12
N ILE A 61 -3.20 15.78 11.43
CA ILE A 61 -2.54 16.34 10.25
C ILE A 61 -1.75 17.55 10.75
N VAL A 62 -0.44 17.48 10.62
CA VAL A 62 0.51 18.53 10.99
C VAL A 62 1.08 19.07 9.68
N SER A 63 0.58 20.21 9.24
CA SER A 63 1.17 20.91 8.09
C SER A 63 2.54 21.45 8.51
N LEU A 64 3.57 21.04 7.81
CA LEU A 64 4.94 21.51 8.04
C LEU A 64 5.20 22.70 7.12
N ASP A 65 5.16 23.91 7.68
CA ASP A 65 5.63 25.12 7.01
C ASP A 65 7.16 25.22 7.16
N GLU A 66 7.91 24.25 6.60
CA GLU A 66 9.33 24.44 6.34
C GLU A 66 9.51 25.12 4.98
N SER A 67 10.35 26.15 4.96
CA SER A 67 10.43 27.25 3.98
C SER A 67 10.55 26.90 2.49
N ASP A 68 10.57 25.63 2.10
CA ASP A 68 10.65 25.18 0.70
C ASP A 68 9.78 23.95 0.36
N ILE A 69 9.08 23.32 1.32
CA ILE A 69 8.26 22.12 1.05
C ILE A 69 6.98 22.17 1.87
N THR A 70 5.84 22.40 1.20
CA THR A 70 4.51 22.18 1.76
C THR A 70 4.21 20.69 1.68
N ASP A 71 4.55 19.94 2.72
CA ASP A 71 4.15 18.53 2.85
C ASP A 71 3.40 18.32 4.16
N ASP A 72 2.26 17.64 4.08
CA ASP A 72 1.44 17.34 5.24
C ASP A 72 2.04 16.13 5.97
N LYS A 73 2.47 16.31 7.22
CA LYS A 73 2.83 15.20 8.08
C LYS A 73 1.57 14.64 8.72
N ILE A 74 1.29 13.36 8.53
CA ILE A 74 0.17 12.70 9.21
C ILE A 74 0.72 11.83 10.33
N ILE A 75 0.23 12.07 11.55
CA ILE A 75 0.65 11.36 12.75
C ILE A 75 -0.51 10.52 13.26
N VAL A 76 -0.28 9.22 13.41
CA VAL A 76 -1.22 8.28 14.03
C VAL A 76 -0.75 7.97 15.43
N ARG A 77 -1.54 8.38 16.43
CA ARG A 77 -1.27 8.10 17.84
C ARG A 77 -2.25 7.08 18.39
N ASP A 78 -1.79 6.26 19.31
CA ASP A 78 -2.66 5.38 20.08
C ASP A 78 -3.50 6.16 21.10
N LYS A 79 -4.39 5.45 21.80
CA LYS A 79 -5.25 6.00 22.87
C LYS A 79 -4.49 6.66 24.02
N ASN A 80 -3.20 6.36 24.19
CA ASN A 80 -2.34 6.93 25.23
C ASN A 80 -1.55 8.15 24.72
N GLY A 81 -1.76 8.56 23.46
CA GLY A 81 -1.02 9.65 22.83
C GLY A 81 0.39 9.26 22.37
N VAL A 82 0.71 7.96 22.28
CA VAL A 82 2.01 7.50 21.77
C VAL A 82 1.94 7.40 20.25
N GLU A 83 2.89 8.02 19.55
CA GLU A 83 3.04 7.92 18.11
C GLU A 83 3.37 6.48 17.70
N LYS A 84 2.55 5.93 16.79
CA LYS A 84 2.71 4.57 16.26
C LYS A 84 3.06 4.56 14.78
N LEU A 85 2.51 5.53 14.04
CA LEU A 85 2.77 5.68 12.62
C LEU A 85 2.96 7.16 12.29
N SER A 86 3.91 7.45 11.42
CA SER A 86 4.17 8.77 10.90
C SER A 86 4.25 8.72 9.38
N TYR A 87 3.51 9.58 8.70
CA TYR A 87 3.59 9.76 7.26
C TYR A 87 4.22 11.12 6.98
N GLN A 88 5.31 11.12 6.22
CA GLN A 88 6.04 12.32 5.83
C GLN A 88 6.87 12.01 4.58
N TYR A 89 6.99 12.97 3.64
CA TYR A 89 7.80 12.81 2.44
C TYR A 89 7.44 11.55 1.62
N LYS A 90 6.14 11.27 1.47
CA LYS A 90 5.64 10.07 0.79
C LYS A 90 6.05 8.73 1.41
N GLN A 91 6.50 8.75 2.67
CA GLN A 91 6.90 7.55 3.40
C GLN A 91 6.05 7.39 4.65
N LEU A 92 5.58 6.17 4.89
CA LEU A 92 4.98 5.78 6.16
C LEU A 92 6.02 5.04 7.00
N LYS A 93 6.18 5.45 8.25
CA LYS A 93 7.15 4.89 9.19
C LYS A 93 6.44 4.39 10.43
N LEU A 94 6.99 3.34 11.02
CA LEU A 94 6.59 2.80 12.32
C LEU A 94 7.39 3.51 13.42
N GLU A 95 6.67 4.16 14.33
CA GLU A 95 7.26 4.84 15.48
C GLU A 95 7.12 3.98 16.76
N PRO A 96 8.07 4.08 17.70
CA PRO A 96 9.26 4.95 17.71
C PRO A 96 10.49 4.36 16.97
N GLY A 97 10.33 3.26 16.22
CA GLY A 97 11.45 2.54 15.61
C GLY A 97 12.05 3.19 14.36
N GLY A 98 11.36 4.16 13.75
CA GLY A 98 11.74 4.80 12.48
C GLY A 98 11.77 3.86 11.28
N ASN A 99 11.28 2.62 11.41
CA ASN A 99 11.30 1.64 10.33
C ASN A 99 10.33 2.08 9.23
N ILE A 100 10.81 2.18 7.99
CA ILE A 100 9.97 2.48 6.84
C ILE A 100 9.02 1.29 6.62
N LEU A 101 7.72 1.57 6.73
CA LEU A 101 6.66 0.62 6.45
C LEU A 101 6.30 0.61 4.97
N SER A 102 6.32 1.79 4.33
CA SER A 102 6.05 1.95 2.91
C SER A 102 6.73 3.21 2.37
N ASP A 103 7.34 3.08 1.20
CA ASP A 103 7.89 4.15 0.38
C ASP A 103 7.13 4.33 -0.95
N ASN A 104 6.09 3.53 -1.17
CA ASN A 104 5.30 3.53 -2.39
C ASN A 104 4.05 4.42 -2.29
N ILE A 105 3.97 5.33 -1.31
CA ILE A 105 2.76 6.14 -1.10
C ILE A 105 2.77 7.32 -2.05
N ASP A 106 1.81 7.38 -2.97
CA ASP A 106 1.63 8.54 -3.84
C ASP A 106 0.72 9.59 -3.20
N GLN A 107 -0.31 9.14 -2.50
CA GLN A 107 -1.28 10.00 -1.81
C GLN A 107 -1.78 9.33 -0.52
N PHE A 108 -1.84 10.11 0.55
CA PHE A 108 -2.44 9.69 1.82
C PHE A 108 -3.28 10.82 2.38
N ASP A 109 -4.60 10.71 2.21
CA ASP A 109 -5.54 11.71 2.70
C ASP A 109 -6.28 11.18 3.91
N VAL A 110 -6.41 12.04 4.91
CA VAL A 110 -7.21 11.77 6.10
C VAL A 110 -8.22 12.89 6.25
N THR A 111 -9.48 12.53 6.48
CA THR A 111 -10.53 13.48 6.87
C THR A 111 -11.05 13.06 8.23
N THR A 112 -10.86 13.92 9.23
CA THR A 112 -11.31 13.71 10.60
C THR A 112 -12.68 14.36 10.81
N GLY A 113 -13.60 13.65 11.48
CA GLY A 113 -14.98 14.07 11.75
C GLY A 113 -15.65 13.11 12.75
N SER A 114 -16.97 12.91 12.66
CA SER A 114 -17.66 11.84 13.40
C SER A 114 -17.22 10.44 12.95
N GLU A 115 -16.77 10.34 11.71
CA GLU A 115 -16.10 9.18 11.13
C GLU A 115 -14.74 9.64 10.63
N VAL A 116 -13.73 8.79 10.76
CA VAL A 116 -12.43 9.00 10.16
C VAL A 116 -12.44 8.37 8.78
N LYS A 117 -12.28 9.18 7.73
CA LYS A 117 -12.11 8.68 6.37
C LYS A 117 -10.64 8.69 6.02
N ILE A 118 -10.15 7.56 5.54
CA ILE A 118 -8.76 7.38 5.16
C ILE A 118 -8.75 6.96 3.69
N LYS A 119 -7.97 7.66 2.87
CA LYS A 119 -7.69 7.29 1.48
C LYS A 119 -6.19 7.11 1.34
N LEU A 120 -5.79 5.95 0.84
CA LEU A 120 -4.40 5.60 0.58
C LEU A 120 -4.25 5.18 -0.88
N VAL A 121 -3.30 5.80 -1.57
CA VAL A 121 -2.91 5.47 -2.93
C VAL A 121 -1.46 5.05 -2.92
N LEU A 122 -1.21 3.79 -3.28
CA LEU A 122 0.14 3.27 -3.49
C LEU A 122 0.47 3.23 -4.99
N LYS A 123 1.72 3.49 -5.35
CA LYS A 123 2.21 3.49 -6.73
C LYS A 123 3.61 2.90 -6.82
N ASP A 124 3.76 1.88 -7.66
CA ASP A 124 5.08 1.36 -8.08
C ASP A 124 5.18 1.34 -9.61
N LYS A 125 6.11 2.13 -10.15
CA LYS A 125 6.36 2.31 -11.59
C LYS A 125 5.10 2.73 -12.36
N ASN A 126 4.39 1.74 -12.92
CA ASN A 126 3.21 1.92 -13.78
C ASN A 126 1.92 1.39 -13.14
N ASN A 127 2.02 0.78 -11.95
CA ASN A 127 0.89 0.21 -11.23
C ASN A 127 0.50 1.16 -10.09
N GLN A 128 -0.81 1.34 -9.91
CA GLN A 128 -1.37 2.16 -8.86
C GLN A 128 -2.50 1.37 -8.20
N TYR A 129 -2.57 1.44 -6.88
CA TYR A 129 -3.64 0.83 -6.11
C TYR A 129 -4.21 1.82 -5.11
N GLU A 130 -5.52 1.99 -5.14
CA GLU A 130 -6.24 2.88 -4.24
C GLU A 130 -7.10 2.05 -3.27
N VAL A 131 -7.02 2.39 -1.99
CA VAL A 131 -7.91 1.86 -0.95
C VAL A 131 -8.47 3.01 -0.13
N SER A 132 -9.75 2.94 0.19
CA SER A 132 -10.40 3.86 1.10
C SER A 132 -11.20 3.10 2.15
N THR A 133 -11.18 3.61 3.38
CA THR A 133 -11.99 3.08 4.47
C THR A 133 -12.56 4.21 5.30
N ASN A 134 -13.69 3.91 5.94
CA ASN A 134 -14.31 4.77 6.95
C ASN A 134 -14.24 4.02 8.28
N VAL A 135 -13.67 4.66 9.30
CA VAL A 135 -13.55 4.09 10.65
C VAL A 135 -14.33 4.97 11.62
N THR A 136 -15.33 4.39 12.26
CA THR A 136 -16.03 4.99 13.40
C THR A 136 -15.28 4.66 14.68
N ASN A 137 -14.98 5.66 15.50
CA ASN A 137 -14.44 5.45 16.83
C ASN A 137 -15.59 5.05 17.77
N ASP A 138 -15.85 3.74 17.88
CA ASP A 138 -16.87 3.21 18.79
C ASP A 138 -16.25 2.98 20.18
N PHE A 139 -16.31 4.02 21.01
CA PHE A 139 -15.86 3.96 22.41
C PHE A 139 -16.62 2.90 23.24
N ASN A 140 -17.79 2.43 22.80
CA ASN A 140 -18.67 1.55 23.59
C ASN A 140 -18.56 0.06 23.22
N ASN A 141 -18.04 -0.32 22.06
CA ASN A 141 -17.84 -1.73 21.66
C ASN A 141 -16.57 -2.39 22.23
N ARG A 142 -16.03 -1.86 23.34
CA ARG A 142 -14.74 -2.23 23.92
C ARG A 142 -14.66 -3.60 24.60
N VAL A 143 -15.75 -4.38 24.61
CA VAL A 143 -15.75 -5.73 25.19
C VAL A 143 -15.47 -6.71 24.06
N ARG A 144 -14.19 -7.05 23.84
CA ARG A 144 -13.89 -8.40 23.38
C ARG A 144 -14.32 -9.32 24.52
N THR A 145 -15.53 -9.86 24.44
CA THR A 145 -15.92 -11.02 25.23
C THR A 145 -15.00 -12.14 24.78
N TYR A 146 -13.95 -12.38 25.55
CA TYR A 146 -13.38 -13.71 25.60
C TYR A 146 -14.41 -14.54 26.35
N ASP A 147 -15.25 -15.27 25.60
CA ASP A 147 -15.94 -16.40 26.18
C ASP A 147 -14.86 -17.41 26.56
N ASP A 148 -14.42 -17.33 27.80
CA ASP A 148 -13.66 -18.39 28.45
C ASP A 148 -14.57 -19.63 28.44
N PHE A 149 -14.27 -20.56 27.52
CA PHE A 149 -14.81 -21.90 27.58
C PHE A 149 -14.21 -22.60 28.79
N TYR A 150 -15.10 -22.99 29.73
CA TYR A 150 -14.85 -23.77 30.94
C TYR A 150 -13.99 -25.02 30.73
#